data_AF-A0A7W1BWX8-F1
#
_entry.id   AF-A0A7W1BWX8-F1
#
_cell.length_a   1.000
_cell.length_b   1.000
_cell.length_c   1.000
_cell.angle_alpha   90.00
_cell.angle_beta   90.00
_cell.angle_gamma   90.00
#
_symmetry.space_group_name_H-M   'P 1'
#
loop_
_entity.id
_entity.type
_entity.pdbx_description
1 polymer ?
#
loop_
_entity_poly.entity_id
_entity_poly.type
_entity_poly.pdbx_seq_one_letter_code
_entity_poly.pdbx_strand_id
1 'polypeptide(L)' 'MRTIFAEQGVPTKYARAQLIAGQVSELSPLLPPPRKIWMSEDARMSLFEAAALAWIAYGEQKASAE' A
#
# COMPACT_ATOMS: atom_id res chain seq x y z
N MET A 1 9.96 4.39 0.43
CA MET A 1 8.59 3.86 0.66
C MET A 1 8.31 3.57 2.14
N ARG A 2 8.99 2.60 2.79
CA ARG A 2 8.66 2.21 4.17
C ARG A 2 8.77 3.36 5.19
N THR A 3 9.77 4.24 5.06
CA THR A 3 9.96 5.42 5.91
C THR A 3 8.82 6.44 5.74
N ILE A 4 8.49 6.81 4.51
CA ILE A 4 7.39 7.72 4.16
C ILE A 4 6.06 7.23 4.76
N PHE A 5 5.72 5.95 4.56
CA PHE A 5 4.49 5.40 5.13
C PHE A 5 4.56 5.21 6.66
N ALA A 6 5.75 5.01 7.24
CA ALA A 6 5.91 4.97 8.69
C ALA A 6 5.67 6.34 9.32
N GLU A 7 6.13 7.42 8.69
CA GLU A 7 5.83 8.81 9.08
C GLU A 7 4.33 9.11 9.00
N GLN A 8 3.65 8.53 8.01
CA GLN A 8 2.18 8.60 7.87
C GLN A 8 1.40 7.67 8.82
N GLY A 9 2.07 6.96 9.73
CA GLY A 9 1.42 6.07 10.71
C GLY A 9 1.02 4.69 10.16
N VAL A 10 1.52 4.31 8.99
CA VAL A 10 1.18 3.06 8.28
C VAL A 10 2.42 2.18 8.06
N PRO A 11 3.07 1.68 9.14
CA PRO A 11 4.39 1.05 9.03
C PRO A 11 4.36 -0.37 8.43
N THR A 12 3.19 -1.03 8.45
CA THR A 12 3.05 -2.43 8.01
C THR A 12 2.52 -2.53 6.57
N LYS A 13 2.96 -3.55 5.83
CA LYS A 13 2.45 -3.85 4.47
C LYS A 13 0.93 -4.00 4.44
N TYR A 14 0.38 -4.70 5.44
CA TYR A 14 -1.07 -4.90 5.54
C TYR A 14 -1.84 -3.61 5.83
N ALA A 15 -1.32 -2.72 6.68
CA ALA A 15 -1.94 -1.43 6.91
C ALA A 15 -1.88 -0.55 5.64
N ARG A 16 -0.80 -0.61 4.87
CA ARG A 16 -0.70 0.08 3.56
C ARG A 16 -1.71 -0.45 2.56
N ALA A 17 -1.84 -1.77 2.47
CA ALA A 17 -2.82 -2.40 1.58
C ALA A 17 -4.25 -1.99 1.94
N GLN A 18 -4.59 -1.92 3.24
CA GLN A 18 -5.88 -1.41 3.71
C GLN A 18 -6.11 0.06 3.35
N LEU A 19 -5.09 0.92 3.55
CA LEU A 19 -5.19 2.33 3.19
C LEU A 19 -5.48 2.48 1.69
N ILE A 20 -4.74 1.77 0.85
CA ILE A 20 -4.92 1.82 -0.62
C ILE A 20 -6.27 1.25 -1.02
N ALA A 21 -6.71 0.12 -0.43
CA ALA A 21 -8.04 -0.44 -0.68
C ALA A 21 -9.18 0.52 -0.27
N GLY A 22 -8.96 1.36 0.74
CA GLY A 22 -9.90 2.42 1.13
C GLY A 22 -9.92 3.62 0.18
N GLN A 23 -8.78 3.92 -0.48
CA GLN A 23 -8.70 5.00 -1.47
C GLN A 23 -9.16 4.55 -2.87
N VAL A 24 -8.90 3.30 -3.23
CA VAL A 24 -9.23 2.69 -4.51
C VAL A 24 -10.14 1.49 -4.26
N SER A 25 -11.44 1.75 -4.31
CA SER A 25 -12.49 0.78 -3.98
C SER A 25 -12.39 -0.53 -4.80
N GLU A 26 -11.88 -0.43 -6.02
CA GLU A 26 -11.68 -1.51 -6.98
C GLU A 26 -10.64 -2.53 -6.51
N LEU A 27 -9.69 -2.11 -5.66
CA LEU A 27 -8.67 -2.98 -5.07
C LEU A 27 -9.16 -3.65 -3.79
N SER A 28 -10.26 -3.18 -3.18
CA SER A 28 -10.84 -3.78 -1.97
C SER A 28 -11.08 -5.30 -2.05
N PRO A 29 -11.70 -5.86 -3.11
CA PRO A 29 -11.89 -7.31 -3.22
C PRO A 29 -10.58 -8.11 -3.36
N LEU A 30 -9.48 -7.43 -3.71
CA LEU A 30 -8.16 -8.06 -3.85
C LEU A 30 -7.35 -8.03 -2.55
N LEU A 31 -7.83 -7.35 -1.51
CA LEU A 31 -7.12 -7.24 -0.24
C LEU A 31 -6.91 -8.64 0.37
N PRO A 32 -5.65 -9.09 0.54
CA PRO A 32 -5.39 -10.39 1.13
C PRO A 32 -5.76 -10.40 2.63
N PRO A 33 -6.15 -11.54 3.20
CA PRO A 33 -6.45 -11.64 4.62
C PRO A 33 -5.20 -11.39 5.49
N PRO A 34 -5.36 -11.03 6.78
CA PRO A 34 -4.25 -10.91 7.71
C PRO A 34 -3.43 -12.20 7.79
N ARG A 35 -2.11 -12.10 7.54
CA ARG A 35 -1.20 -13.25 7.60
C ARG A 35 -0.83 -13.62 9.04
N LYS A 36 -0.65 -14.91 9.29
CA LYS A 36 -0.03 -15.43 10.52
C LYS A 36 1.49 -15.51 10.35
N ILE A 37 2.24 -15.62 11.45
CA ILE A 37 3.71 -15.58 11.40
C ILE A 37 4.34 -16.75 10.60
N TRP A 38 3.67 -17.90 10.56
CA TRP A 38 4.10 -19.09 9.81
C TRP A 38 3.58 -19.12 8.37
N MET A 39 2.83 -18.09 7.94
CA MET A 39 2.24 -18.01 6.61
C MET A 39 3.12 -17.14 5.72
N SER A 40 3.50 -17.69 4.56
CA SER A 40 4.16 -16.92 3.51
C SER A 40 3.27 -15.76 3.04
N GLU A 41 3.90 -14.74 2.44
CA GLU A 41 3.19 -13.59 1.90
C GLU A 41 2.28 -13.99 0.73
N ASP A 42 1.07 -13.46 0.70
CA ASP A 42 0.13 -13.65 -0.41
C ASP A 42 0.61 -12.88 -1.65
N ALA A 43 0.58 -13.51 -2.82
CA ALA A 43 1.04 -12.90 -4.08
C ALA A 43 0.31 -11.58 -4.41
N ARG A 44 -0.94 -11.42 -3.96
CA ARG A 44 -1.71 -10.18 -4.14
C ARG A 44 -1.09 -8.98 -3.42
N MET A 45 -0.28 -9.20 -2.38
CA MET A 45 0.40 -8.12 -1.66
C MET A 45 1.35 -7.33 -2.57
N SER A 46 1.95 -7.99 -3.57
CA SER A 46 2.83 -7.33 -4.53
C SER A 46 2.11 -6.25 -5.36
N LEU A 47 0.81 -6.43 -5.63
CA LEU A 47 -0.02 -5.43 -6.31
C LEU A 47 -0.16 -4.15 -5.47
N PHE A 48 -0.44 -4.30 -4.18
CA PHE A 48 -0.57 -3.17 -3.25
C PHE A 48 0.76 -2.46 -3.02
N GLU A 49 1.87 -3.18 -2.96
CA GLU A 49 3.20 -2.55 -2.86
C GLU A 49 3.54 -1.75 -4.13
N ALA A 50 3.17 -2.25 -5.33
CA ALA A 50 3.32 -1.51 -6.58
C ALA A 50 2.43 -0.26 -6.61
N ALA A 51 1.16 -0.38 -6.20
CA ALA A 51 0.24 0.76 -6.09
C ALA A 51 0.74 1.82 -5.10
N ALA A 52 1.32 1.40 -3.97
CA ALA A 52 1.91 2.30 -2.98
C ALA A 52 3.12 3.07 -3.54
N LEU A 53 3.95 2.41 -4.34
CA LEU A 53 5.06 3.06 -5.05
C LEU A 53 4.56 4.09 -6.06
N ALA A 54 3.54 3.72 -6.86
CA ALA A 54 2.92 4.63 -7.81
C ALA A 54 2.30 5.85 -7.11
N TRP A 55 1.64 5.64 -5.96
CA TRP A 55 1.06 6.69 -5.14
C TRP A 55 2.10 7.70 -4.67
N ILE A 56 3.23 7.23 -4.14
CA ILE A 56 4.33 8.11 -3.73
C ILE A 56 4.88 8.86 -4.94
N ALA A 57 5.21 8.15 -6.01
CA ALA A 57 5.83 8.74 -7.20
C ALA A 57 4.94 9.80 -7.86
N TYR A 58 3.62 9.56 -7.92
CA TYR A 58 2.67 10.52 -8.48
C TYR A 58 2.37 11.67 -7.52
N GLY A 59 2.37 11.45 -6.20
CA GLY A 59 2.26 12.52 -5.21
C GLY A 59 3.37 13.55 -5.34
N GLU A 60 4.62 13.09 -5.55
CA GLU A 60 5.79 13.95 -5.80
C GLU A 60 5.69 14.73 -7.12
N GLN A 61 5.15 14.10 -8.18
CA GLN A 61 4.92 14.75 -9.47
C GLN A 61 3.91 15.89 -9.35
N LYS A 62 2.84 15.70 -8.57
CA LYS A 62 1.82 16.72 -8.35
C LYS A 62 2.39 17.93 -7.60
N ALA A 63 3.30 17.72 -6.65
CA ALA A 63 3.99 18.79 -5.92
C ALA A 63 5.02 19.56 -6.78
N SER A 64 5.53 18.97 -7.87
CA SER A 64 6.47 19.63 -8.80
C SER A 64 5.77 20.34 -9.96
N ALA A 65 4.48 20.05 -10.18
CA ALA A 65 3.67 20.62 -11.25
C ALA A 65 2.78 21.80 -10.79
N GLU A 66 2.89 22.19 -9.51
CA GLU A 66 2.15 23.29 -8.87
C GLU A 66 3.09 24.41 -8.43
#